data_AF-A0A2D9CI33-F1
#
_entry.id   AF-A0A2D9CI33-F1
#
_cell.length_a   1.000
_cell.length_b   1.000
_cell.length_c   1.000
_cell.angle_alpha   90.00
_cell.angle_beta   90.00
_cell.angle_gamma   90.00
#
_symmetry.space_group_name_H-M   'P 1'
#
loop_
_entity.id
_entity.type
_entity.pdbx_description
1 polymer ?
#
loop_
_entity_poly.entity_id
_entity_poly.type
_entity_poly.pdbx_seq_one_letter_code
_entity_poly.pdbx_strand_id
1 'polypeptide(L)'
;MTAQHAQSVICPKCGYDQSGAIATWEDQCPIEGTCPECGLGFAWANIIDPARVDLRWYIEHAPRKRDLLVRSPPTLRRLLIPNLYWRSVGVSTRIEIRTLLLWLLLLLLVWHALALVPVGLGNWQESWGMVRGGGFNDFVDEGIPGVLYELHNAIFAPFFRVQYGYYGLQYRLGGYDYQDVRAVFIVPGLVALPSTMWLVLIWLLPVTRARSSLRSVHLLRAWLLTLIPVIVLFECARILIGFVAWFNSAAFLISFAFVLLAIILLSLIWVQWFWIAAMKVGWGIKPVWPIAVLGCIASLLTSAILIVSGTM
;
A
#
# COMPACT_ATOMS: atom_id res chain seq x y z
N MET A 1 -40.79 3.84 -18.70
CA MET A 1 -40.50 2.59 -17.95
C MET A 1 -39.13 2.10 -18.40
N THR A 2 -38.08 2.52 -17.70
CA THR A 2 -36.73 2.01 -17.91
C THR A 2 -36.69 0.58 -17.38
N ALA A 3 -36.31 -0.38 -18.23
CA ALA A 3 -36.13 -1.76 -17.82
C ALA A 3 -35.18 -1.78 -16.61
N GLN A 4 -35.70 -2.12 -15.43
CA GLN A 4 -34.86 -2.42 -14.28
C GLN A 4 -33.98 -3.59 -14.70
N HIS A 5 -32.69 -3.33 -14.89
CA HIS A 5 -31.72 -4.39 -15.09
C HIS A 5 -31.86 -5.36 -13.92
N ALA A 6 -32.35 -6.56 -14.19
CA ALA A 6 -32.35 -7.65 -13.23
C ALA A 6 -30.92 -7.77 -12.70
N GLN A 7 -30.71 -7.44 -11.44
CA GLN A 7 -29.40 -7.52 -10.81
C GLN A 7 -28.97 -8.98 -10.90
N SER A 8 -27.86 -9.23 -11.60
CA SER A 8 -27.33 -10.59 -11.73
C SER A 8 -26.89 -11.08 -10.34
N VAL A 9 -27.53 -12.15 -9.88
CA VAL A 9 -27.25 -12.74 -8.58
C VAL A 9 -26.02 -13.63 -8.71
N ILE A 10 -24.84 -13.02 -8.60
CA ILE A 10 -23.56 -13.69 -8.86
C ILE A 10 -22.92 -14.13 -7.53
N CYS A 11 -22.41 -15.36 -7.47
CA CYS A 11 -21.62 -15.82 -6.32
C CYS A 11 -20.37 -14.95 -6.13
N PRO A 12 -20.15 -14.33 -4.95
CA PRO A 12 -19.04 -13.39 -4.76
C PRO A 12 -17.66 -14.07 -4.80
N LYS A 13 -17.58 -15.38 -4.52
CA LYS A 13 -16.32 -16.14 -4.52
C LYS A 13 -15.92 -16.61 -5.93
N CYS A 14 -16.80 -17.33 -6.63
CA CYS A 14 -16.45 -17.96 -7.91
C CYS A 14 -17.06 -17.29 -9.15
N GLY A 15 -18.00 -16.35 -8.99
CA GLY A 15 -18.64 -15.62 -10.10
C GLY A 15 -19.73 -16.39 -10.84
N TYR A 16 -20.13 -17.56 -10.34
CA TYR A 16 -21.22 -18.33 -10.93
C TYR A 16 -22.57 -17.61 -10.76
N ASP A 17 -23.40 -17.64 -11.79
CA ASP A 17 -24.75 -17.09 -11.79
C ASP A 17 -25.69 -17.98 -10.98
N GLN A 18 -26.29 -17.42 -9.93
CA GLN A 18 -27.25 -18.10 -9.05
C GLN A 18 -28.70 -17.88 -9.47
N SER A 19 -28.96 -17.23 -10.61
CA SER A 19 -30.32 -17.00 -11.11
C SER A 19 -31.14 -18.28 -11.25
N GLY A 20 -30.52 -19.38 -11.68
CA GLY A 20 -31.17 -20.69 -11.77
C GLY A 20 -31.59 -21.26 -10.41
N ALA A 21 -30.76 -21.07 -9.37
CA ALA A 21 -31.10 -21.51 -8.02
C ALA A 21 -32.21 -20.65 -7.38
N ILE A 22 -32.35 -19.39 -7.79
CA ILE A 22 -33.48 -18.52 -7.41
C ILE A 22 -34.74 -18.91 -8.16
N ALA A 23 -34.63 -19.27 -9.44
CA ALA A 23 -35.77 -19.63 -10.28
C ALA A 23 -36.53 -20.86 -9.77
N THR A 24 -35.88 -21.71 -8.97
CA THR A 24 -36.52 -22.88 -8.33
C THR A 24 -37.26 -22.54 -7.03
N TRP A 25 -37.32 -21.28 -6.61
CA TRP A 25 -38.07 -20.88 -5.42
C TRP A 25 -39.55 -20.70 -5.78
N GLU A 26 -40.32 -21.78 -5.64
CA GLU A 26 -41.77 -21.74 -5.89
C GLU A 26 -42.53 -21.28 -4.64
N ASP A 27 -42.34 -21.96 -3.51
CA ASP A 27 -43.15 -21.74 -2.29
C ASP A 27 -42.36 -21.20 -1.08
N GLN A 28 -41.03 -21.34 -1.08
CA GLN A 28 -40.17 -20.93 0.04
C GLN A 28 -38.87 -20.29 -0.45
N CYS A 29 -38.53 -19.14 0.13
CA CYS A 29 -37.25 -18.48 -0.07
C CYS A 29 -36.28 -18.92 1.04
N PRO A 30 -35.29 -19.79 0.74
CA PRO A 30 -34.32 -20.20 1.74
C PRO A 30 -33.52 -18.98 2.21
N ILE A 31 -33.23 -18.89 3.52
CA ILE A 31 -32.41 -17.81 4.07
C ILE A 31 -30.93 -18.02 3.70
N GLU A 32 -30.51 -19.29 3.67
CA GLU A 32 -29.14 -19.72 3.38
C GLU A 32 -29.07 -20.48 2.06
N GLY A 33 -27.95 -20.33 1.36
CA GLY A 33 -27.66 -21.03 0.12
C GLY A 33 -26.21 -21.48 0.09
N THR A 34 -25.94 -22.50 -0.74
CA THR A 34 -24.58 -22.94 -1.03
C THR A 34 -24.37 -22.85 -2.53
N CYS A 35 -23.28 -22.20 -2.95
CA CYS A 35 -22.93 -22.14 -4.37
C CYS A 35 -22.63 -23.57 -4.88
N PRO A 36 -23.33 -24.06 -5.93
CA PRO A 36 -23.12 -25.42 -6.44
C PRO A 36 -21.70 -25.64 -6.98
N GLU A 37 -21.05 -24.59 -7.49
CA GLU A 37 -19.71 -24.70 -8.08
C GLU A 37 -18.56 -24.69 -7.06
N CYS A 38 -18.67 -23.86 -6.02
CA CYS A 38 -17.53 -23.60 -5.13
C CYS A 38 -17.79 -23.92 -3.65
N GLY A 39 -19.01 -24.39 -3.33
CA GLY A 39 -19.40 -24.76 -1.97
C GLY A 39 -19.45 -23.61 -0.98
N LEU A 40 -19.41 -22.35 -1.43
CA LEU A 40 -19.52 -21.21 -0.52
C LEU A 40 -20.95 -21.15 0.05
N GLY A 41 -21.07 -21.25 1.37
CA GLY A 41 -22.29 -20.91 2.10
C GLY A 41 -22.47 -19.39 2.20
N PHE A 42 -23.68 -18.90 1.97
CA PHE A 42 -24.04 -17.49 2.07
C PHE A 42 -25.51 -17.32 2.44
N ALA A 43 -25.86 -16.17 3.00
CA ALA A 43 -27.25 -15.75 3.10
C ALA A 43 -27.71 -15.16 1.77
N TRP A 44 -28.86 -15.58 1.24
CA TRP A 44 -29.38 -15.10 -0.04
C TRP A 44 -29.59 -13.58 -0.06
N ALA A 45 -29.99 -13.00 1.07
CA ALA A 45 -30.11 -11.56 1.25
C ALA A 45 -28.80 -10.80 0.95
N ASN A 46 -27.63 -11.41 1.20
CA ASN A 46 -26.34 -10.78 0.94
C ASN A 46 -25.95 -10.80 -0.55
N ILE A 47 -26.49 -11.73 -1.34
CA ILE A 47 -26.25 -11.77 -2.78
C ILE A 47 -27.26 -10.88 -3.51
N ILE A 48 -28.52 -10.91 -3.09
CA ILE A 48 -29.59 -10.09 -3.66
C ILE A 48 -29.34 -8.60 -3.37
N ASP A 49 -28.90 -8.27 -2.15
CA ASP A 49 -28.56 -6.90 -1.75
C ASP A 49 -27.09 -6.82 -1.29
N PRO A 50 -26.15 -6.60 -2.23
CA PRO A 50 -24.73 -6.48 -1.90
C PRO A 50 -24.42 -5.35 -0.91
N ALA A 51 -25.28 -4.34 -0.77
CA ALA A 51 -25.05 -3.25 0.18
C ALA A 51 -25.14 -3.74 1.65
N ARG A 52 -25.76 -4.90 1.92
CA ARG A 52 -25.82 -5.48 3.27
C ARG A 52 -24.48 -6.01 3.77
N VAL A 53 -23.60 -6.40 2.86
CA VAL A 53 -22.24 -6.86 3.20
C VAL A 53 -21.22 -5.71 3.23
N ASP A 54 -21.67 -4.47 2.96
CA ASP A 54 -20.79 -3.32 2.97
C ASP A 54 -20.37 -2.95 4.40
N LEU A 55 -19.09 -3.19 4.66
CA LEU A 55 -18.40 -2.73 5.85
C LEU A 55 -18.31 -1.18 5.88
N ARG A 56 -19.09 -0.54 6.77
CA ARG A 56 -19.15 0.94 6.92
C ARG A 56 -17.80 1.62 7.15
N TRP A 57 -16.85 0.91 7.76
CA TRP A 57 -15.53 1.44 8.08
C TRP A 57 -14.52 1.26 6.95
N TYR A 58 -14.84 0.44 5.93
CA TYR A 58 -13.90 -0.02 4.91
C TYR A 58 -13.87 0.91 3.70
N ILE A 59 -12.65 1.24 3.24
CA ILE A 59 -12.44 2.18 2.13
C ILE A 59 -12.98 1.70 0.79
N GLU A 60 -12.94 0.40 0.49
CA GLU A 60 -13.39 -0.10 -0.82
C GLU A 60 -14.91 -0.01 -0.99
N HIS A 61 -15.65 0.19 0.09
CA HIS A 61 -17.10 0.36 0.07
C HIS A 61 -17.52 1.85 0.19
N ALA A 62 -16.58 2.78 -0.01
CA ALA A 62 -16.87 4.21 0.07
C ALA A 62 -17.73 4.65 -1.14
N PRO A 63 -18.97 5.13 -0.93
CA PRO A 63 -19.84 5.47 -2.06
C PRO A 63 -19.44 6.76 -2.77
N ARG A 64 -18.71 7.66 -2.08
CA ARG A 64 -18.22 8.93 -2.63
C ARG A 64 -16.74 9.13 -2.29
N LYS A 65 -16.03 9.93 -3.08
CA LYS A 65 -14.60 10.24 -2.86
C LYS A 65 -14.31 10.83 -1.48
N ARG A 66 -15.19 11.71 -0.98
CA ARG A 66 -15.06 12.28 0.37
C ARG A 66 -15.14 11.22 1.49
N ASP A 67 -15.89 10.14 1.24
CA ASP A 67 -16.03 9.07 2.22
C ASP A 67 -14.76 8.22 2.29
N LEU A 68 -13.87 8.28 1.29
CA LEU A 68 -12.52 7.70 1.38
C LEU A 68 -11.75 8.32 2.54
N LEU A 69 -11.76 9.65 2.66
CA LEU A 69 -11.09 10.35 3.76
C LEU A 69 -11.68 9.97 5.12
N VAL A 70 -13.02 9.98 5.24
CA VAL A 70 -13.72 9.64 6.48
C VAL A 70 -13.47 8.19 6.91
N ARG A 71 -13.40 7.26 5.96
CA ARG A 71 -13.15 5.83 6.22
C ARG A 71 -11.67 5.44 6.31
N SER A 72 -10.76 6.36 5.99
CA SER A 72 -9.32 6.10 6.04
C SER A 72 -8.84 5.77 7.46
N PRO A 73 -9.10 6.61 8.50
CA PRO A 73 -8.65 6.31 9.86
C PRO A 73 -9.13 4.95 10.41
N PRO A 74 -10.44 4.58 10.35
CA PRO A 74 -10.87 3.31 10.89
C PRO A 74 -10.37 2.11 10.07
N THR A 75 -10.15 2.26 8.76
CA THR A 75 -9.50 1.22 7.94
C THR A 75 -8.05 1.02 8.34
N LEU A 76 -7.26 2.10 8.44
CA LEU A 76 -5.86 2.05 8.88
C LEU A 76 -5.74 1.41 10.27
N ARG A 77 -6.58 1.83 11.22
CA ARG A 77 -6.59 1.25 12.58
C ARG A 77 -6.83 -0.25 12.58
N ARG A 78 -7.72 -0.77 11.73
CA ARG A 78 -7.97 -2.22 11.63
C ARG A 78 -6.83 -2.95 10.93
N LEU A 79 -6.19 -2.33 9.93
CA LEU A 79 -5.03 -2.89 9.24
C LEU A 79 -3.81 -3.05 10.16
N LEU A 80 -3.68 -2.24 11.22
CA LEU A 80 -2.62 -2.42 12.24
C LEU A 80 -2.66 -3.81 12.89
N ILE A 81 -3.83 -4.47 12.92
CA ILE A 81 -4.00 -5.82 13.47
C ILE A 81 -4.58 -6.72 12.37
N PRO A 82 -3.73 -7.36 11.55
CA PRO A 82 -4.16 -8.14 10.39
C PRO A 82 -5.23 -9.19 10.69
N ASN A 83 -5.17 -9.87 11.85
CA ASN A 83 -6.18 -10.84 12.24
C ASN A 83 -7.58 -10.23 12.36
N LEU A 84 -7.70 -9.01 12.91
CA LEU A 84 -8.98 -8.31 13.05
C LEU A 84 -9.49 -7.82 11.69
N TYR A 85 -8.58 -7.34 10.84
CA TYR A 85 -8.90 -6.96 9.48
C TYR A 85 -9.48 -8.13 8.67
N TRP A 86 -8.75 -9.24 8.59
CA TRP A 86 -9.13 -10.41 7.79
C TRP A 86 -10.32 -11.19 8.35
N ARG A 87 -10.68 -11.02 9.63
CA ARG A 87 -11.95 -11.54 10.18
C ARG A 87 -13.18 -10.88 9.56
N SER A 88 -13.05 -9.63 9.12
CA SER A 88 -14.16 -8.87 8.53
C SER A 88 -14.10 -8.85 7.01
N VAL A 89 -12.89 -8.83 6.44
CA VAL A 89 -12.66 -8.74 4.99
C VAL A 89 -12.34 -10.14 4.46
N GLY A 90 -13.36 -10.89 4.06
CA GLY A 90 -13.22 -12.24 3.53
C GLY A 90 -13.03 -12.30 2.01
N VAL A 91 -13.11 -13.51 1.47
CA VAL A 91 -13.20 -13.79 0.02
C VAL A 91 -14.57 -13.37 -0.55
N SER A 92 -15.61 -13.31 0.29
CA SER A 92 -16.95 -12.86 -0.11
C SER A 92 -17.11 -11.33 -0.15
N THR A 93 -16.18 -10.59 0.47
CA THR A 93 -16.24 -9.13 0.48
C THR A 93 -15.97 -8.59 -0.91
N ARG A 94 -16.83 -7.67 -1.37
CA ARG A 94 -16.68 -6.99 -2.66
C ARG A 94 -15.30 -6.36 -2.77
N ILE A 95 -14.73 -6.43 -3.98
CA ILE A 95 -13.40 -5.89 -4.27
C ILE A 95 -13.53 -4.79 -5.31
N GLU A 96 -12.98 -3.62 -4.98
CA GLU A 96 -12.91 -2.45 -5.85
C GLU A 96 -11.46 -1.98 -5.97
N ILE A 97 -10.67 -2.63 -6.83
CA ILE A 97 -9.25 -2.31 -7.02
C ILE A 97 -9.03 -0.84 -7.39
N ARG A 98 -9.92 -0.25 -8.20
CA ARG A 98 -9.83 1.17 -8.56
C ARG A 98 -9.92 2.08 -7.33
N THR A 99 -10.86 1.80 -6.44
CA THR A 99 -11.07 2.55 -5.19
C THR A 99 -9.87 2.40 -4.26
N LEU A 100 -9.33 1.19 -4.16
CA LEU A 100 -8.10 0.91 -3.40
C LEU A 100 -6.88 1.66 -3.97
N LEU A 101 -6.68 1.67 -5.29
CA LEU A 101 -5.58 2.41 -5.94
C LEU A 101 -5.72 3.93 -5.74
N LEU A 102 -6.93 4.47 -5.91
CA LEU A 102 -7.20 5.90 -5.64
C LEU A 102 -6.91 6.26 -4.18
N TRP A 103 -7.24 5.37 -3.25
CA TRP A 103 -6.95 5.57 -1.84
C TRP A 103 -5.46 5.49 -1.52
N LEU A 104 -4.71 4.55 -2.12
CA LEU A 104 -3.25 4.48 -1.98
C LEU A 104 -2.57 5.72 -2.56
N LEU A 105 -3.03 6.21 -3.72
CA LEU A 105 -2.57 7.48 -4.29
C LEU A 105 -2.85 8.65 -3.36
N LEU A 106 -4.04 8.72 -2.76
CA LEU A 106 -4.40 9.75 -1.80
C LEU A 106 -3.50 9.69 -0.54
N LEU A 107 -3.24 8.49 -0.01
CA LEU A 107 -2.31 8.32 1.12
C LEU A 107 -0.90 8.78 0.75
N LEU A 108 -0.39 8.39 -0.42
CA LEU A 108 0.90 8.84 -0.92
C LEU A 108 0.94 10.37 -0.99
N LEU A 109 -0.05 11.01 -1.62
CA LEU A 109 -0.09 12.48 -1.74
C LEU A 109 -0.14 13.18 -0.39
N VAL A 110 -0.90 12.66 0.58
CA VAL A 110 -1.00 13.24 1.93
C VAL A 110 0.35 13.14 2.66
N TRP A 111 0.96 11.95 2.68
CA TRP A 111 2.26 11.76 3.33
C TRP A 111 3.37 12.53 2.64
N HIS A 112 3.33 12.59 1.32
CA HIS A 112 4.25 13.38 0.50
C HIS A 112 4.15 14.86 0.81
N ALA A 113 2.93 15.40 0.91
CA ALA A 113 2.69 16.79 1.29
C ALA A 113 3.22 17.10 2.70
N LEU A 114 3.07 16.18 3.66
CA LEU A 114 3.63 16.32 5.00
C LEU A 114 5.17 16.31 4.99
N ALA A 115 5.79 15.53 4.10
CA ALA A 115 7.23 15.47 3.94
C ALA A 115 7.83 16.73 3.29
N LEU A 116 7.04 17.53 2.56
CA LEU A 116 7.53 18.76 1.93
C LEU A 116 8.09 19.76 2.94
N VAL A 117 7.50 19.83 4.14
CA VAL A 117 7.93 20.80 5.17
C VAL A 117 9.35 20.51 5.67
N PRO A 118 9.67 19.34 6.24
CA PRO A 118 11.03 19.07 6.70
C PRO A 118 12.05 19.03 5.56
N VAL A 119 11.68 18.57 4.36
CA VAL A 119 12.57 18.57 3.20
C VAL A 119 12.88 20.01 2.76
N GLY A 120 11.86 20.87 2.64
CA GLY A 120 12.04 22.27 2.29
C GLY A 120 12.83 23.05 3.34
N LEU A 121 12.60 22.78 4.63
CA LEU A 121 13.43 23.33 5.71
C LEU A 121 14.88 22.89 5.57
N GLY A 122 15.13 21.58 5.39
CA GLY A 122 16.47 21.04 5.20
C GLY A 122 17.21 21.69 4.02
N ASN A 123 16.53 21.87 2.89
CA ASN A 123 17.08 22.55 1.72
C ASN A 123 17.40 24.03 1.96
N TRP A 124 16.60 24.71 2.81
CA TRP A 124 16.83 26.12 3.13
C TRP A 124 18.14 26.35 3.89
N GLN A 125 18.64 25.33 4.59
CA GLN A 125 19.85 25.44 5.39
C GLN A 125 21.10 25.14 4.53
N GLU A 126 21.91 26.19 4.31
CA GLU A 126 23.07 26.22 3.41
C GLU A 126 24.14 25.14 3.68
N SER A 127 24.19 24.59 4.89
CA SER A 127 25.23 23.64 5.34
C SER A 127 25.00 22.20 4.89
N TRP A 128 23.78 21.84 4.50
CA TRP A 128 23.41 20.47 4.09
C TRP A 128 22.60 20.43 2.82
N GLY A 129 22.76 21.44 1.96
CA GLY A 129 22.25 21.34 0.61
C GLY A 129 22.74 20.03 -0.02
N MET A 130 21.89 19.00 -0.03
CA MET A 130 21.97 17.91 -1.01
C MET A 130 22.13 18.55 -2.41
N VAL A 131 21.58 19.76 -2.55
CA VAL A 131 21.94 20.81 -3.50
C VAL A 131 23.09 21.68 -2.95
N ARG A 132 24.36 21.34 -3.22
CA ARG A 132 25.43 22.34 -3.10
C ARG A 132 25.14 23.45 -4.12
N GLY A 133 24.51 24.53 -3.66
CA GLY A 133 24.02 25.65 -4.49
C GLY A 133 22.51 25.83 -4.46
N GLY A 134 21.89 25.65 -3.28
CA GLY A 134 20.48 25.89 -3.01
C GLY A 134 20.29 26.37 -1.57
N GLY A 135 19.46 27.40 -1.34
CA GLY A 135 19.19 27.95 0.01
C GLY A 135 18.81 29.43 0.04
N PHE A 136 19.00 30.09 1.19
CA PHE A 136 18.76 31.54 1.32
C PHE A 136 19.59 32.36 0.32
N ASN A 137 20.79 31.90 -0.03
CA ASN A 137 21.62 32.51 -1.07
C ASN A 137 20.92 32.52 -2.44
N ASP A 138 20.21 31.46 -2.85
CA ASP A 138 19.44 31.47 -4.11
C ASP A 138 18.30 32.49 -4.08
N PHE A 139 17.67 32.69 -2.91
CA PHE A 139 16.71 33.78 -2.76
C PHE A 139 17.39 35.16 -2.80
N VAL A 140 18.57 35.31 -2.22
CA VAL A 140 19.33 36.58 -2.25
C VAL A 140 19.80 36.89 -3.68
N ASP A 141 20.27 35.88 -4.41
CA ASP A 141 20.88 36.01 -5.73
C ASP A 141 19.81 36.08 -6.83
N GLU A 142 18.76 35.26 -6.75
CA GLU A 142 17.76 35.12 -7.81
C GLU A 142 16.34 35.58 -7.42
N GLY A 143 16.06 35.84 -6.13
CA GLY A 143 14.75 36.27 -5.65
C GLY A 143 13.70 35.17 -5.63
N ILE A 144 12.48 35.48 -6.12
CA ILE A 144 11.35 34.54 -6.20
C ILE A 144 11.69 33.25 -6.97
N PRO A 145 12.41 33.29 -8.11
CA PRO A 145 12.95 32.11 -8.77
C PRO A 145 13.64 31.12 -7.82
N GLY A 146 14.57 31.57 -6.97
CA GLY A 146 15.26 30.70 -6.00
C GLY A 146 14.31 29.98 -5.04
N VAL A 147 13.25 30.64 -4.57
CA VAL A 147 12.21 30.01 -3.73
C VAL A 147 11.42 28.96 -4.50
N LEU A 148 11.06 29.26 -5.75
CA LEU A 148 10.36 28.29 -6.59
C LEU A 148 11.24 27.07 -6.86
N TYR A 149 12.54 27.26 -7.10
CA TYR A 149 13.48 26.17 -7.28
C TYR A 149 13.52 25.22 -6.09
N GLU A 150 13.60 25.75 -4.87
CA GLU A 150 13.59 24.92 -3.67
C GLU A 150 12.27 24.18 -3.46
N LEU A 151 11.16 24.86 -3.72
CA LEU A 151 9.85 24.23 -3.67
C LEU A 151 9.73 23.07 -4.67
N HIS A 152 10.22 23.25 -5.91
CA HIS A 152 10.21 22.20 -6.91
C HIS A 152 11.10 21.02 -6.50
N ASN A 153 12.29 21.27 -5.95
CA ASN A 153 13.13 20.19 -5.43
C ASN A 153 12.47 19.45 -4.27
N ALA A 154 11.83 20.14 -3.33
CA ALA A 154 11.09 19.49 -2.24
C ALA A 154 9.92 18.62 -2.76
N ILE A 155 9.21 19.07 -3.80
CA ILE A 155 8.10 18.33 -4.42
C ILE A 155 8.59 17.13 -5.22
N PHE A 156 9.62 17.28 -6.03
CA PHE A 156 10.01 16.24 -6.98
C PHE A 156 11.10 15.30 -6.47
N ALA A 157 11.82 15.64 -5.40
CA ALA A 157 12.77 14.74 -4.76
C ALA A 157 12.03 13.53 -4.13
N PRO A 158 12.59 12.31 -4.18
CA PRO A 158 13.89 11.94 -4.74
C PRO A 158 13.84 11.56 -6.23
N PHE A 159 12.69 11.67 -6.90
CA PHE A 159 12.48 11.15 -8.25
C PHE A 159 13.19 12.00 -9.31
N PHE A 160 13.10 13.33 -9.17
CA PHE A 160 13.76 14.27 -10.06
C PHE A 160 14.59 15.25 -9.27
N ARG A 161 15.71 15.61 -9.87
CA ARG A 161 16.50 16.77 -9.48
C ARG A 161 16.13 17.94 -10.40
N VAL A 162 15.83 19.07 -9.80
CA VAL A 162 15.61 20.32 -10.54
C VAL A 162 16.92 21.10 -10.56
N GLN A 163 17.32 21.61 -11.72
CA GLN A 163 18.52 22.42 -11.90
C GLN A 163 18.16 23.71 -12.65
N TYR A 164 18.76 24.83 -12.24
CA TYR A 164 18.79 26.01 -13.08
C TYR A 164 19.81 25.83 -14.20
N GLY A 165 19.32 25.94 -15.44
CA GLY A 165 20.16 26.05 -16.63
C GLY A 165 19.94 27.39 -17.31
N TYR A 166 20.75 27.66 -18.34
CA TYR A 166 20.66 28.86 -19.17
C TYR A 166 19.26 29.11 -19.77
N TYR A 167 18.46 28.04 -19.95
CA TYR A 167 17.11 28.09 -20.52
C TYR A 167 15.99 27.95 -19.46
N GLY A 168 16.30 28.11 -18.17
CA GLY A 168 15.35 27.96 -17.06
C GLY A 168 15.46 26.61 -16.33
N LEU A 169 14.35 26.20 -15.69
CA LEU A 169 14.28 24.97 -14.87
C LEU A 169 14.40 23.71 -15.74
N GLN A 170 15.40 22.88 -15.44
CA GLN A 170 15.60 21.57 -16.07
C GLN A 170 15.37 20.45 -15.07
N TYR A 171 14.63 19.42 -15.49
CA TYR A 171 14.38 18.23 -14.68
C TYR A 171 15.29 17.09 -15.14
N ARG A 172 16.12 16.58 -14.24
CA ARG A 172 16.94 15.39 -14.49
C ARG A 172 16.42 14.22 -13.66
N LEU A 173 16.28 13.06 -14.32
CA LEU A 173 15.99 11.79 -13.66
C LEU A 173 17.19 11.36 -12.81
N GLY A 174 16.93 10.95 -11.57
CA GLY A 174 17.96 10.63 -10.58
C GLY A 174 18.26 11.81 -9.67
N GLY A 175 18.31 11.54 -8.36
CA GLY A 175 18.46 12.60 -7.36
C GLY A 175 19.91 13.05 -7.16
N TYR A 176 20.06 13.86 -6.11
CA TYR A 176 21.33 14.32 -5.56
C TYR A 176 22.17 13.13 -5.05
N ASP A 177 23.42 13.38 -4.66
CA ASP A 177 24.47 12.39 -4.34
C ASP A 177 23.98 10.93 -4.15
N TYR A 178 24.56 10.00 -4.91
CA TYR A 178 24.02 8.66 -5.16
C TYR A 178 23.64 7.87 -3.89
N GLN A 179 24.25 8.20 -2.75
CA GLN A 179 24.02 7.58 -1.46
C GLN A 179 22.68 7.96 -0.80
N ASP A 180 22.24 9.22 -0.87
CA ASP A 180 21.02 9.67 -0.19
C ASP A 180 19.76 9.16 -0.91
N VAL A 181 19.80 9.19 -2.25
CA VAL A 181 18.72 8.66 -3.10
C VAL A 181 18.59 7.15 -2.93
N ARG A 182 19.74 6.45 -2.83
CA ARG A 182 19.75 5.00 -2.55
C ARG A 182 19.00 4.69 -1.27
N ALA A 183 19.21 5.42 -0.17
CA ALA A 183 18.53 5.17 1.09
C ALA A 183 17.00 5.28 0.98
N VAL A 184 16.49 6.29 0.27
CA VAL A 184 15.03 6.50 0.10
C VAL A 184 14.37 5.37 -0.69
N PHE A 185 15.09 4.70 -1.60
CA PHE A 185 14.53 3.60 -2.39
C PHE A 185 14.83 2.21 -1.79
N ILE A 186 16.00 2.01 -1.18
CA ILE A 186 16.37 0.74 -0.55
C ILE A 186 15.45 0.47 0.64
N VAL A 187 15.22 1.44 1.51
CA VAL A 187 14.44 1.25 2.74
C VAL A 187 13.01 0.76 2.47
N PRO A 188 12.22 1.38 1.58
CA PRO A 188 10.90 0.86 1.20
C PRO A 188 11.00 -0.42 0.39
N GLY A 189 12.05 -0.57 -0.43
CA GLY A 189 12.36 -1.79 -1.18
C GLY A 189 12.51 -3.02 -0.26
N LEU A 190 13.12 -2.83 0.92
CA LEU A 190 13.26 -3.89 1.92
C LEU A 190 11.92 -4.44 2.40
N VAL A 191 10.81 -3.71 2.27
CA VAL A 191 9.47 -4.14 2.65
C VAL A 191 8.61 -4.52 1.42
N ALA A 192 8.77 -3.80 0.31
CA ALA A 192 8.03 -4.05 -0.91
C ALA A 192 8.40 -5.41 -1.56
N LEU A 193 9.67 -5.77 -1.57
CA LEU A 193 10.16 -7.01 -2.17
C LEU A 193 9.67 -8.26 -1.41
N PRO A 194 9.79 -8.35 -0.07
CA PRO A 194 9.08 -9.32 0.76
C PRO A 194 7.64 -9.57 0.36
N SER A 195 6.85 -8.49 0.28
CA SER A 195 5.43 -8.62 0.00
C SER A 195 5.16 -9.07 -1.44
N THR A 196 5.99 -8.62 -2.38
CA THR A 196 5.94 -9.08 -3.77
C THR A 196 6.28 -10.56 -3.88
N MET A 197 7.24 -11.03 -3.09
CA MET A 197 7.60 -12.44 -3.05
C MET A 197 6.45 -13.31 -2.50
N TRP A 198 5.72 -12.83 -1.48
CA TRP A 198 4.48 -13.48 -1.03
C TRP A 198 3.43 -13.59 -2.13
N LEU A 199 3.20 -12.50 -2.86
CA LEU A 199 2.28 -12.47 -4.00
C LEU A 199 2.69 -13.53 -5.05
N VAL A 200 3.95 -13.53 -5.47
CA VAL A 200 4.49 -14.46 -6.48
C VAL A 200 4.35 -15.91 -6.00
N LEU A 201 4.76 -16.20 -4.76
CA LEU A 201 4.70 -17.54 -4.20
C LEU A 201 3.27 -18.08 -4.20
N ILE A 202 2.28 -17.32 -3.73
CA ILE A 202 0.89 -17.79 -3.70
C ILE A 202 0.34 -17.89 -5.13
N TRP A 203 0.72 -16.97 -6.02
CA TRP A 203 0.31 -17.00 -7.42
C TRP A 203 0.77 -18.29 -8.12
N LEU A 204 2.00 -18.74 -7.83
CA LEU A 204 2.63 -19.96 -8.34
C LEU A 204 2.11 -21.27 -7.71
N LEU A 205 1.17 -21.21 -6.75
CA LEU A 205 0.54 -22.38 -6.15
C LEU A 205 -0.90 -22.57 -6.68
N PRO A 206 -1.09 -22.99 -7.95
CA PRO A 206 -2.40 -23.05 -8.59
C PRO A 206 -3.35 -24.02 -7.89
N VAL A 207 -2.84 -25.15 -7.37
CA VAL A 207 -3.65 -26.14 -6.65
C VAL A 207 -4.23 -25.56 -5.36
N THR A 208 -3.40 -24.87 -4.57
CA THR A 208 -3.83 -24.20 -3.33
C THR A 208 -4.87 -23.12 -3.63
N ARG A 209 -4.64 -22.35 -4.69
CA ARG A 209 -5.57 -21.31 -5.14
C ARG A 209 -6.90 -21.89 -5.62
N ALA A 210 -6.87 -22.96 -6.41
CA ALA A 210 -8.08 -23.62 -6.89
C ALA A 210 -8.91 -24.17 -5.72
N ARG A 211 -8.28 -24.86 -4.76
CA ARG A 211 -8.96 -25.41 -3.57
C ARG A 211 -9.60 -24.32 -2.69
N SER A 212 -8.95 -23.17 -2.55
CA SER A 212 -9.50 -22.02 -1.81
C SER A 212 -10.41 -21.12 -2.67
N SER A 213 -10.54 -21.42 -3.96
CA SER A 213 -11.18 -20.59 -4.99
C SER A 213 -10.64 -19.14 -4.99
N LEU A 214 -9.33 -18.99 -4.74
CA LEU A 214 -8.67 -17.70 -4.60
C LEU A 214 -8.30 -17.12 -5.98
N ARG A 215 -9.11 -16.15 -6.42
CA ARG A 215 -8.87 -15.38 -7.64
C ARG A 215 -7.68 -14.43 -7.51
N SER A 216 -7.01 -14.12 -8.62
CA SER A 216 -5.86 -13.20 -8.66
C SER A 216 -6.18 -11.81 -8.07
N VAL A 217 -7.43 -11.35 -8.19
CA VAL A 217 -7.86 -10.06 -7.62
C VAL A 217 -7.77 -10.02 -6.09
N HIS A 218 -7.95 -11.14 -5.39
CA HIS A 218 -7.78 -11.20 -3.93
C HIS A 218 -6.32 -11.05 -3.52
N LEU A 219 -5.42 -11.66 -4.30
CA LEU A 219 -3.98 -11.56 -4.12
C LEU A 219 -3.51 -10.13 -4.39
N LEU A 220 -3.98 -9.54 -5.48
CA LEU A 220 -3.68 -8.15 -5.82
C LEU A 220 -4.17 -7.19 -4.73
N ARG A 221 -5.39 -7.38 -4.20
CA ARG A 221 -5.91 -6.60 -3.07
C ARG A 221 -4.99 -6.69 -1.86
N ALA A 222 -4.58 -7.90 -1.46
CA ALA A 222 -3.68 -8.11 -0.33
C ALA A 222 -2.33 -7.42 -0.54
N TRP A 223 -1.73 -7.59 -1.72
CA TRP A 223 -0.47 -6.94 -2.09
C TRP A 223 -0.58 -5.41 -2.07
N LEU A 224 -1.63 -4.84 -2.66
CA LEU A 224 -1.87 -3.39 -2.63
C LEU A 224 -1.96 -2.85 -1.19
N LEU A 225 -2.62 -3.56 -0.28
CA LEU A 225 -2.70 -3.15 1.13
C LEU A 225 -1.35 -3.18 1.84
N THR A 226 -0.45 -4.08 1.46
CA THR A 226 0.92 -4.09 2.00
C THR A 226 1.82 -2.99 1.45
N LEU A 227 1.38 -2.22 0.45
CA LEU A 227 2.11 -1.03 -0.01
C LEU A 227 1.95 0.14 0.97
N ILE A 228 1.01 0.08 1.93
CA ILE A 228 0.84 1.12 2.94
C ILE A 228 2.11 1.34 3.77
N PRO A 229 2.70 0.33 4.44
CA PRO A 229 3.97 0.52 5.16
C PRO A 229 5.12 0.93 4.22
N VAL A 230 5.08 0.55 2.93
CA VAL A 230 6.09 0.99 1.94
C VAL A 230 5.98 2.50 1.71
N ILE A 231 4.77 3.03 1.49
CA ILE A 231 4.52 4.47 1.34
C ILE A 231 4.96 5.23 2.61
N VAL A 232 4.58 4.72 3.80
CA VAL A 232 4.96 5.35 5.07
C VAL A 232 6.48 5.35 5.25
N LEU A 233 7.17 4.23 4.97
CA LEU A 233 8.63 4.15 5.07
C LEU A 233 9.34 5.08 4.07
N PHE A 234 8.82 5.17 2.85
CA PHE A 234 9.36 6.06 1.81
C PHE A 234 9.30 7.53 2.28
N GLU A 235 8.14 7.97 2.77
CA GLU A 235 7.97 9.35 3.22
C GLU A 235 8.67 9.61 4.57
N CYS A 236 8.73 8.63 5.48
CA CYS A 236 9.55 8.74 6.69
C CYS A 236 11.04 8.89 6.38
N ALA A 237 11.56 8.18 5.37
CA ALA A 237 12.95 8.34 4.93
C ALA A 237 13.20 9.74 4.35
N ARG A 238 12.25 10.29 3.57
CA ARG A 238 12.34 11.68 3.07
C ARG A 238 12.30 12.71 4.18
N ILE A 239 11.36 12.57 5.12
CA ILE A 239 11.25 13.42 6.30
C ILE A 239 12.56 13.40 7.09
N LEU A 240 13.15 12.22 7.27
CA LEU A 240 14.42 12.05 7.97
C LEU A 240 15.54 12.83 7.28
N ILE A 241 15.67 12.67 5.97
CA ILE A 241 16.68 13.38 5.18
C ILE A 241 16.53 14.90 5.35
N GLY A 242 15.30 15.42 5.30
CA GLY A 242 15.04 16.84 5.54
C GLY A 242 15.46 17.31 6.94
N PHE A 243 15.17 16.52 7.99
CA PHE A 243 15.58 16.85 9.35
C PHE A 243 17.09 16.73 9.59
N VAL A 244 17.73 15.70 9.04
CA VAL A 244 19.20 15.55 9.12
C VAL A 244 19.86 16.78 8.52
N ALA A 245 19.37 17.22 7.35
CA ALA A 245 19.85 18.43 6.72
C ALA A 245 19.65 19.64 7.64
N TRP A 246 18.45 19.82 8.20
CA TRP A 246 18.11 20.95 9.08
C TRP A 246 18.88 21.03 10.41
N PHE A 247 19.22 19.91 11.02
CA PHE A 247 19.89 19.91 12.33
C PHE A 247 21.41 19.87 12.22
N ASN A 248 21.98 19.46 11.08
CA ASN A 248 23.42 19.30 10.86
C ASN A 248 24.13 18.63 12.07
N SER A 249 23.52 17.59 12.64
CA SER A 249 23.96 16.98 13.89
C SER A 249 24.14 15.47 13.72
N ALA A 250 25.37 15.00 13.96
CA ALA A 250 25.69 13.58 13.94
C ALA A 250 24.89 12.79 15.00
N ALA A 251 24.65 13.40 16.17
CA ALA A 251 23.85 12.77 17.22
C ALA A 251 22.39 12.55 16.75
N PHE A 252 21.83 13.52 16.02
CA PHE A 252 20.50 13.40 15.43
C PHE A 252 20.44 12.26 14.41
N LEU A 253 21.43 12.16 13.52
CA LEU A 253 21.52 11.09 12.52
C LEU A 253 21.55 9.70 13.17
N ILE A 254 22.33 9.51 14.24
CA ILE A 254 22.43 8.23 14.95
C ILE A 254 21.08 7.85 15.58
N SER A 255 20.45 8.75 16.35
CA SER A 255 19.16 8.47 17.00
C SER A 255 18.09 8.08 16.00
N PHE A 256 18.03 8.76 14.84
CA PHE A 256 17.04 8.47 13.83
C PHE A 256 17.32 7.20 13.02
N ALA A 257 18.58 6.84 12.80
CA ALA A 257 18.93 5.56 12.17
C ALA A 257 18.36 4.38 12.98
N PHE A 258 18.41 4.45 14.31
CA PHE A 258 17.78 3.44 15.18
C PHE A 258 16.26 3.44 15.08
N VAL A 259 15.62 4.62 15.01
CA VAL A 259 14.17 4.73 14.82
C VAL A 259 13.75 4.13 13.48
N LEU A 260 14.45 4.48 12.39
CA LEU A 260 14.16 3.96 11.06
C LEU A 260 14.35 2.44 11.00
N LEU A 261 15.44 1.93 11.57
CA LEU A 261 15.69 0.49 11.71
C LEU A 261 14.54 -0.20 12.46
N ALA A 262 14.08 0.37 13.58
CA ALA A 262 12.95 -0.17 14.33
C ALA A 262 11.66 -0.19 13.48
N ILE A 263 11.37 0.87 12.73
CA ILE A 263 10.20 0.92 11.83
C ILE A 263 10.32 -0.13 10.71
N ILE A 264 11.51 -0.32 10.13
CA ILE A 264 11.75 -1.35 9.11
C ILE A 264 11.49 -2.74 9.69
N LEU A 265 12.06 -3.07 10.85
CA LEU A 265 11.88 -4.36 11.51
C LEU A 265 10.41 -4.62 11.85
N LEU A 266 9.72 -3.63 12.42
CA LEU A 266 8.28 -3.72 12.71
C LEU A 266 7.45 -3.90 11.43
N SER A 267 7.81 -3.22 10.34
CA SER A 267 7.14 -3.36 9.05
C SER A 267 7.35 -4.74 8.44
N LEU A 268 8.56 -5.30 8.53
CA LEU A 268 8.86 -6.66 8.08
C LEU A 268 8.03 -7.70 8.85
N ILE A 269 8.00 -7.60 10.18
CA ILE A 269 7.18 -8.46 11.05
C ILE A 269 5.70 -8.32 10.66
N TRP A 270 5.23 -7.09 10.48
CA TRP A 270 3.85 -6.81 10.11
C TRP A 270 3.50 -7.41 8.74
N VAL A 271 4.37 -7.33 7.73
CA VAL A 271 4.13 -7.95 6.41
C VAL A 271 3.99 -9.47 6.53
N GLN A 272 4.86 -10.14 7.29
CA GLN A 272 4.73 -11.59 7.52
C GLN A 272 3.41 -11.92 8.20
N TRP A 273 3.09 -11.19 9.27
CA TRP A 273 1.84 -11.37 9.99
C TRP A 273 0.62 -11.12 9.09
N PHE A 274 0.67 -10.10 8.24
CA PHE A 274 -0.42 -9.74 7.33
C PHE A 274 -0.74 -10.86 6.34
N TRP A 275 0.26 -11.42 5.68
CA TRP A 275 0.06 -12.52 4.72
C TRP A 275 -0.37 -13.82 5.41
N ILE A 276 0.20 -14.16 6.56
CA ILE A 276 -0.22 -15.33 7.33
C ILE A 276 -1.68 -15.20 7.79
N ALA A 277 -2.08 -14.01 8.25
CA ALA A 277 -3.46 -13.72 8.62
C ALA A 277 -4.40 -13.79 7.41
N ALA A 278 -4.00 -13.27 6.25
CA ALA A 278 -4.77 -13.36 5.02
C ALA A 278 -5.07 -14.81 4.65
N MET A 279 -4.05 -15.68 4.65
CA MET A 279 -4.21 -17.10 4.34
C MET A 279 -5.06 -17.86 5.37
N LYS A 280 -4.76 -17.68 6.66
CA LYS A 280 -5.38 -18.45 7.74
C LYS A 280 -6.81 -17.99 8.02
N VAL A 281 -7.01 -16.69 8.14
CA VAL A 281 -8.26 -16.08 8.60
C VAL A 281 -9.10 -15.64 7.40
N GLY A 282 -8.50 -14.92 6.45
CA GLY A 282 -9.23 -14.34 5.33
C GLY A 282 -9.67 -15.37 4.29
N TRP A 283 -8.79 -16.32 3.96
CA TRP A 283 -8.99 -17.29 2.86
C TRP A 283 -9.24 -18.72 3.32
N GLY A 284 -9.00 -19.02 4.60
CA GLY A 284 -9.25 -20.35 5.17
C GLY A 284 -8.38 -21.47 4.58
N ILE A 285 -7.16 -21.17 4.12
CA ILE A 285 -6.26 -22.16 3.51
C ILE A 285 -5.80 -23.18 4.56
N LYS A 286 -5.89 -24.48 4.24
CA LYS A 286 -5.41 -25.60 5.09
C LYS A 286 -4.65 -26.63 4.23
N PRO A 287 -3.47 -27.12 4.66
CA PRO A 287 -2.67 -26.64 5.80
C PRO A 287 -1.94 -25.33 5.48
N VAL A 288 -1.94 -24.37 6.41
CA VAL A 288 -1.30 -23.04 6.22
C VAL A 288 0.19 -23.03 6.53
N TRP A 289 0.64 -23.89 7.45
CA TRP A 289 1.98 -23.79 8.05
C TRP A 289 3.13 -23.97 7.03
N PRO A 290 3.13 -24.97 6.13
CA PRO A 290 4.23 -25.14 5.16
C PRO A 290 4.36 -23.94 4.23
N ILE A 291 3.22 -23.41 3.75
CA ILE A 291 3.18 -22.23 2.87
C ILE A 291 3.68 -21.00 3.63
N ALA A 292 3.31 -20.86 4.90
CA ALA A 292 3.75 -19.75 5.73
C ALA A 292 5.27 -19.75 5.96
N VAL A 293 5.85 -20.90 6.29
CA VAL A 293 7.31 -21.06 6.46
C VAL A 293 8.04 -20.72 5.16
N LEU A 294 7.59 -21.29 4.03
CA LEU A 294 8.21 -21.02 2.72
C LEU A 294 8.10 -19.53 2.35
N GLY A 295 6.95 -18.91 2.59
CA GLY A 295 6.70 -17.49 2.37
C GLY A 295 7.66 -16.61 3.17
N CYS A 296 7.81 -16.86 4.47
CA CYS A 296 8.75 -16.14 5.31
C CYS A 296 10.20 -16.28 4.82
N ILE A 297 10.64 -17.50 4.49
CA ILE A 297 12.02 -17.74 4.02
C ILE A 297 12.27 -17.01 2.71
N ALA A 298 11.42 -17.18 1.70
CA ALA A 298 11.57 -16.54 0.40
C ALA A 298 11.56 -15.00 0.53
N SER A 299 10.64 -14.49 1.34
CA SER A 299 10.53 -13.06 1.64
C SER A 299 11.80 -12.50 2.29
N LEU A 300 12.35 -13.15 3.31
CA LEU A 300 13.54 -12.68 4.03
C LEU A 300 14.81 -12.79 3.17
N LEU A 301 14.94 -13.87 2.39
CA LEU A 301 16.03 -14.01 1.42
C LEU A 301 16.04 -12.88 0.40
N THR A 302 14.86 -12.45 -0.06
CA THR A 302 14.75 -11.34 -1.03
C THR A 302 15.23 -10.02 -0.41
N SER A 303 14.89 -9.73 0.85
CA SER A 303 15.43 -8.57 1.56
C SER A 303 16.94 -8.66 1.74
N ALA A 304 17.48 -9.84 2.10
CA ALA A 304 18.92 -10.03 2.27
C ALA A 304 19.70 -9.80 0.97
N ILE A 305 19.17 -10.29 -0.16
CA ILE A 305 19.75 -10.03 -1.49
C ILE A 305 19.77 -8.53 -1.80
N LEU A 306 18.69 -7.79 -1.50
CA LEU A 306 18.64 -6.35 -1.71
C LEU A 306 19.68 -5.60 -0.87
N ILE A 307 19.89 -6.02 0.38
CA ILE A 307 20.92 -5.41 1.25
C ILE A 307 22.30 -5.63 0.63
N VAL A 308 22.63 -6.86 0.27
CA VAL A 308 23.94 -7.23 -0.29
C VAL A 308 24.19 -6.53 -1.63
N SER A 309 23.19 -6.48 -2.52
CA SER A 309 23.32 -5.83 -3.83
C SER A 309 23.32 -4.30 -3.73
N GLY A 310 22.62 -3.73 -2.75
CA GLY A 310 22.58 -2.29 -2.51
C GLY A 310 23.86 -1.74 -1.85
N THR A 311 24.63 -2.59 -1.19
CA THR A 311 25.95 -2.24 -0.62
C THR A 311 27.10 -2.29 -1.63
N MET A 312 26.90 -2.92 -2.79
CA MET A 312 27.86 -2.90 -3.91
C MET A 312 27.68 -1.67 -4.79
#